data_AF-A0A372N9C9-F1
#
_entry.id   AF-A0A372N9C9-F1
#
_cell.length_a   1.000
_cell.length_b   1.000
_cell.length_c   1.000
_cell.angle_alpha   90.00
_cell.angle_beta   90.00
_cell.angle_gamma   90.00
#
_symmetry.space_group_name_H-M   'P 1'
#
loop_
_entity.id
_entity.type
_entity.pdbx_description
1 polymer ?
#
loop_
_entity_poly.entity_id
_entity_poly.type
_entity_poly.pdbx_seq_one_letter_code
_entity_poly.pdbx_strand_id
1 'polypeptide(L)'
;MADVSDDDTFTFIPAKTRLTPFDRRLRELRELQERHEELSTQPDKERRLAELEYQIREAKKRFEEETRRDGDEGWRRRRDVDSWRAGEGRESRNASRRKVRAKPNENLSHLTAAEKEERKRGQRADRNFVKRREANGASASDIQAELIVRQQQRNSMRQAESEEVNQMMSDPTFGMF
;
A
#
# COMPACT_ATOMS: atom_id res chain seq x y z
N MET A 1 -43.10 38.27 -27.52
CA MET A 1 -41.86 37.90 -28.23
C MET A 1 -40.75 37.89 -27.20
N ALA A 2 -40.27 36.70 -26.82
CA ALA A 2 -39.06 36.53 -26.02
C ALA A 2 -38.17 35.58 -26.83
N ASP A 3 -37.06 36.13 -27.28
CA ASP A 3 -36.03 35.50 -28.08
C ASP A 3 -35.16 34.66 -27.13
N VAL A 4 -35.33 33.34 -27.17
CA VAL A 4 -34.52 32.39 -26.39
C VAL A 4 -33.47 31.83 -27.34
N SER A 5 -32.50 32.68 -27.67
CA SER A 5 -31.26 32.27 -28.32
C SER A 5 -30.39 31.56 -27.27
N ASP A 6 -30.67 30.28 -27.04
CA ASP A 6 -29.74 29.33 -26.40
C ASP A 6 -28.57 29.11 -27.36
N ASP A 7 -27.70 30.11 -27.45
CA ASP A 7 -26.41 30.02 -28.13
C ASP A 7 -25.42 29.32 -27.19
N ASP A 8 -25.75 28.07 -26.85
CA ASP A 8 -24.85 27.11 -26.19
C ASP A 8 -23.72 26.80 -27.18
N THR A 9 -22.80 27.76 -27.29
CA THR A 9 -21.59 27.63 -28.07
C THR A 9 -20.74 26.57 -27.39
N PHE A 10 -20.89 25.32 -27.83
CA PHE A 10 -20.06 24.19 -27.41
C PHE A 10 -18.61 24.51 -27.77
N THR A 11 -17.90 25.14 -26.84
CA THR A 11 -16.47 25.38 -26.95
C THR A 11 -15.78 24.03 -26.81
N PHE A 12 -15.32 23.49 -27.94
CA PHE A 12 -14.46 22.31 -27.95
C PHE A 12 -13.17 22.66 -27.21
N ILE A 13 -13.04 22.20 -25.97
CA ILE A 13 -11.79 22.26 -25.21
C ILE A 13 -10.98 21.02 -25.60
N PRO A 14 -9.88 21.16 -26.37
CA PRO A 14 -9.07 20.00 -26.72
C PRO A 14 -8.52 19.36 -25.46
N ALA A 15 -8.63 18.05 -25.35
CA ALA A 15 -8.01 17.31 -24.26
C ALA A 15 -6.50 17.60 -24.27
N LYS A 16 -5.95 18.04 -23.13
CA LYS A 16 -4.49 18.18 -22.98
C LYS A 16 -3.86 16.79 -23.10
N THR A 17 -3.38 16.44 -24.28
CA THR A 17 -2.67 15.19 -24.55
C THR A 17 -1.35 15.19 -23.78
N ARG A 18 -1.35 14.53 -22.62
CA ARG A 18 -0.11 14.25 -21.88
C ARG A 18 0.55 13.03 -22.51
N LEU A 19 1.86 13.10 -22.72
CA LEU A 19 2.65 11.93 -23.15
C LEU A 19 2.40 10.78 -22.18
N THR A 20 1.94 9.65 -22.70
CA THR A 20 1.75 8.46 -21.89
C THR A 20 3.12 7.97 -21.38
N PRO A 21 3.17 7.18 -20.30
CA PRO A 21 4.41 6.54 -19.88
C PRO A 21 5.09 5.78 -21.04
N PHE A 22 4.30 5.10 -21.88
CA PHE A 22 4.77 4.42 -23.08
C PHE A 22 5.47 5.40 -24.04
N ASP A 23 4.82 6.51 -24.40
CA ASP A 23 5.38 7.51 -25.32
C ASP A 23 6.69 8.10 -24.78
N ARG A 24 6.76 8.32 -23.46
CA ARG A 24 7.97 8.81 -22.80
C ARG A 24 9.13 7.83 -22.91
N ARG A 25 8.88 6.53 -22.71
CA ARG A 25 9.92 5.49 -22.85
C ARG A 25 10.34 5.28 -24.29
N LEU A 26 9.41 5.35 -25.24
CA LEU A 26 9.72 5.28 -26.66
C LEU A 26 10.60 6.47 -27.09
N ARG A 27 10.27 7.68 -26.64
CA ARG A 27 11.06 8.88 -26.89
C ARG A 27 12.46 8.78 -26.28
N GLU A 28 12.58 8.35 -25.03
CA GLU A 28 13.87 8.11 -24.36
C GLU A 28 14.75 7.15 -25.16
N LEU A 29 14.17 6.04 -25.65
CA LEU A 29 14.90 5.06 -26.45
C LEU A 29 15.40 5.66 -27.77
N ARG A 30 14.54 6.41 -28.49
CA ARG A 30 14.92 7.06 -29.75
C ARG A 30 16.03 8.09 -29.55
N GLU A 31 15.90 8.95 -28.55
CA GLU A 31 16.91 9.98 -28.25
C GLU A 31 18.28 9.36 -27.94
N LEU A 32 18.32 8.22 -27.25
CA LEU A 32 19.57 7.50 -26.99
C LEU A 32 20.16 6.84 -28.24
N GLN A 33 19.30 6.30 -29.12
CA GLN A 33 19.73 5.71 -30.40
C GLN A 33 20.30 6.77 -31.35
N GLU A 34 19.62 7.92 -31.47
CA GLU A 34 20.09 9.06 -32.27
C GLU A 34 21.47 9.55 -31.77
N ARG A 35 21.63 9.72 -30.45
CA ARG A 35 22.93 10.09 -29.86
C ARG A 35 24.02 9.06 -30.14
N HIS A 36 23.67 7.78 -30.15
CA HIS A 36 24.61 6.72 -30.47
C HIS A 36 25.04 6.79 -31.94
N GLU A 37 24.11 7.01 -32.87
CA GLU A 37 24.40 7.19 -34.29
C GLU A 37 25.26 8.43 -34.54
N GLU A 38 24.93 9.57 -33.95
CA GLU A 38 25.72 10.80 -34.04
C GLU A 38 27.15 10.58 -33.53
N LEU A 39 27.30 9.98 -32.35
CA LEU A 39 28.59 9.78 -31.71
C LEU A 39 29.43 8.70 -32.43
N SER A 40 28.79 7.80 -33.17
CA SER A 40 29.46 6.80 -34.01
C SER A 40 30.29 7.40 -35.15
N THR A 41 30.05 8.67 -35.51
CA THR A 41 30.79 9.36 -36.58
C THR A 41 32.05 10.09 -36.08
N GLN A 42 32.23 10.24 -34.77
CA GLN A 42 33.31 11.03 -34.17
C GLN A 42 34.60 10.19 -33.95
N PRO A 43 35.80 10.82 -33.92
CA PRO A 43 37.03 10.19 -33.40
C PRO A 43 37.01 10.09 -31.87
N ASP A 44 37.81 9.19 -31.27
CA ASP A 44 37.95 8.97 -29.81
C ASP A 44 36.64 8.71 -29.05
N LYS A 45 35.76 7.91 -29.65
CA LYS A 45 34.37 7.69 -29.23
C LYS A 45 34.12 6.45 -28.36
N GLU A 46 35.08 5.55 -28.23
CA GLU A 46 34.88 4.18 -27.72
C GLU A 46 34.26 4.14 -26.32
N ARG A 47 34.77 4.94 -25.38
CA ARG A 47 34.25 4.99 -24.00
C ARG A 47 32.82 5.53 -23.94
N ARG A 48 32.53 6.57 -24.73
CA ARG A 48 31.21 7.22 -24.75
C ARG A 48 30.16 6.32 -25.46
N LEU A 49 30.58 5.58 -26.48
CA LEU A 49 29.74 4.55 -27.12
C LEU A 49 29.37 3.44 -26.14
N ALA A 50 30.33 2.89 -25.40
CA ALA A 50 30.05 1.83 -24.43
C ALA A 50 29.05 2.28 -23.33
N GLU A 51 29.14 3.54 -22.89
CA GLU A 51 28.18 4.12 -21.96
C GLU A 51 26.78 4.25 -22.60
N LEU A 52 26.70 4.75 -23.84
CA LEU A 52 25.43 4.86 -24.57
C LEU A 52 24.82 3.49 -24.86
N GLU A 53 25.60 2.47 -25.21
CA GLU A 53 25.11 1.09 -25.39
C GLU A 53 24.49 0.53 -24.10
N TYR A 54 25.13 0.78 -22.95
CA TYR A 54 24.56 0.43 -21.65
C TYR A 54 23.23 1.16 -21.41
N GLN A 55 23.16 2.46 -21.66
CA GLN A 55 21.95 3.26 -21.50
C GLN A 55 20.82 2.80 -22.44
N ILE A 56 21.13 2.51 -23.71
CA ILE A 56 20.18 1.96 -24.69
C ILE A 56 19.65 0.61 -24.22
N ARG A 57 20.51 -0.27 -23.71
CA ARG A 57 20.09 -1.58 -23.19
C ARG A 57 19.13 -1.43 -22.01
N GLU A 58 19.42 -0.53 -21.08
CA GLU A 58 18.51 -0.24 -19.95
C GLU A 58 17.21 0.42 -20.42
N ALA A 59 17.27 1.34 -21.38
CA ALA A 59 16.08 1.96 -21.97
C ALA A 59 15.18 0.93 -22.69
N LYS A 60 15.76 -0.03 -23.42
CA LYS A 60 15.03 -1.14 -24.04
C LYS A 60 14.29 -1.97 -22.99
N LYS A 61 14.96 -2.37 -21.90
CA LYS A 61 14.32 -3.11 -20.79
C LYS A 61 13.13 -2.33 -20.20
N ARG A 62 13.29 -1.03 -19.97
CA ARG A 62 12.22 -0.16 -19.46
C ARG A 62 11.05 -0.06 -20.44
N PHE A 63 11.34 0.05 -21.73
CA PHE A 63 10.33 0.12 -22.79
C PHE A 63 9.56 -1.20 -22.92
N GLU A 64 10.24 -2.35 -22.87
CA GLU A 64 9.62 -3.68 -22.86
C GLU A 64 8.73 -3.87 -21.62
N GLU A 65 9.20 -3.46 -20.44
CA GLU A 65 8.39 -3.54 -19.22
C GLU A 65 7.12 -2.69 -19.33
N GLU A 66 7.23 -1.48 -19.88
CA GLU A 66 6.09 -0.58 -20.08
C GLU A 66 5.13 -1.11 -21.14
N THR A 67 5.64 -1.74 -22.21
CA THR A 67 4.84 -2.43 -23.22
C THR A 67 4.02 -3.56 -22.62
N ARG A 68 4.63 -4.38 -21.75
CA ARG A 68 3.93 -5.43 -21.01
C ARG A 68 2.85 -4.85 -20.10
N ARG A 69 3.17 -3.75 -19.41
CA ARG A 69 2.25 -3.06 -18.49
C ARG A 69 1.07 -2.42 -19.20
N ASP A 70 1.25 -1.92 -20.41
CA ASP A 70 0.15 -1.32 -21.16
C ASP A 70 -0.90 -2.35 -21.60
N GLY A 71 -0.46 -3.58 -21.91
CA GLY A 71 -1.35 -4.72 -22.12
C GLY A 71 -2.09 -5.20 -20.86
N ASP A 72 -1.55 -4.94 -19.66
CA ASP A 72 -2.16 -5.34 -18.38
C ASP A 72 -3.27 -4.34 -17.96
N GLU A 73 -4.52 -4.75 -18.10
CA GLU A 73 -5.68 -3.95 -17.70
C GLU A 73 -5.69 -3.64 -16.19
N GLY A 74 -5.26 -4.59 -15.34
CA GLY A 74 -5.15 -4.38 -13.91
C GLY A 74 -4.09 -3.33 -13.56
N TRP A 75 -3.00 -3.29 -14.32
CA TRP A 75 -2.02 -2.22 -14.21
C TRP A 75 -2.57 -0.86 -14.66
N ARG A 76 -3.26 -0.81 -15.81
CA ARG A 76 -3.94 0.41 -16.30
C ARG A 76 -4.90 1.00 -15.27
N ARG A 77 -5.78 0.19 -14.69
CA ARG A 77 -6.72 0.65 -13.66
C ARG A 77 -6.01 1.21 -12.42
N ARG A 78 -4.94 0.55 -11.95
CA ARG A 78 -4.14 1.05 -10.81
C ARG A 78 -3.46 2.39 -11.14
N ARG A 79 -2.92 2.50 -12.35
CA ARG A 79 -2.28 3.71 -12.88
C ARG A 79 -3.27 4.88 -12.89
N ASP A 80 -4.48 4.67 -13.38
CA ASP A 80 -5.51 5.73 -13.44
C ASP A 80 -5.94 6.18 -12.04
N VAL A 81 -6.13 5.23 -11.12
CA VAL A 81 -6.40 5.52 -9.71
C VAL A 81 -5.27 6.34 -9.10
N ASP A 82 -4.01 5.98 -9.34
CA ASP A 82 -2.87 6.71 -8.80
C ASP A 82 -2.68 8.09 -9.44
N SER A 83 -2.95 8.22 -10.74
CA SER A 83 -3.02 9.50 -11.45
C SER A 83 -4.06 10.42 -10.82
N TRP A 84 -5.27 9.91 -10.59
CA TRP A 84 -6.34 10.64 -9.91
C TRP A 84 -5.93 11.03 -8.49
N ARG A 85 -5.34 10.11 -7.72
CA ARG A 85 -4.85 10.37 -6.36
C ARG A 85 -3.75 11.43 -6.28
N ALA A 86 -2.96 11.60 -7.34
CA ALA A 86 -1.90 12.60 -7.41
C ALA A 86 -2.43 13.98 -7.82
N GLY A 87 -3.48 14.02 -8.65
CA GLY A 87 -4.15 15.23 -9.10
C GLY A 87 -5.41 15.56 -8.30
N GLU A 88 -6.56 15.53 -8.97
CA GLU A 88 -7.87 15.95 -8.46
C GLU A 88 -8.29 15.23 -7.17
N GLY A 89 -7.98 13.94 -7.05
CA GLY A 89 -8.30 13.13 -5.89
C GLY A 89 -7.41 13.37 -4.68
N ARG A 90 -6.37 14.21 -4.79
CA ARG A 90 -5.39 14.41 -3.72
C ARG A 90 -6.02 14.98 -2.45
N GLU A 91 -6.88 15.98 -2.58
CA GLU A 91 -7.54 16.61 -1.43
C GLU A 91 -8.54 15.66 -0.77
N SER A 92 -9.40 15.00 -1.56
CA SER A 92 -10.35 13.99 -1.07
C SER A 92 -9.64 12.82 -0.37
N ARG A 93 -8.53 12.33 -0.94
CA ARG A 93 -7.69 11.30 -0.31
C ARG A 93 -7.10 11.78 1.01
N ASN A 94 -6.58 13.01 1.05
CA ASN A 94 -5.98 13.56 2.26
C ASN A 94 -7.03 13.81 3.34
N ALA A 95 -8.21 14.32 2.99
CA ALA A 95 -9.32 14.53 3.89
C ALA A 95 -9.79 13.21 4.53
N SER A 96 -9.93 12.14 3.74
CA SER A 96 -10.28 10.82 4.27
C SER A 96 -9.22 10.25 5.21
N ARG A 97 -7.92 10.51 4.95
CA ARG A 97 -6.80 10.09 5.81
C ARG A 97 -6.65 10.92 7.08
N ARG A 98 -7.02 12.20 7.04
CA ARG A 98 -6.97 13.14 8.18
C ARG A 98 -8.16 13.01 9.12
N LYS A 99 -9.09 12.09 8.88
CA LYS A 99 -10.21 11.85 9.80
C LYS A 99 -9.69 11.54 11.19
N VAL A 100 -9.86 12.49 12.10
CA VAL A 100 -9.72 12.28 13.55
C VAL A 100 -10.72 11.19 13.91
N ARG A 101 -10.25 10.15 14.59
CA ARG A 101 -11.13 9.07 15.03
C ARG A 101 -12.21 9.67 15.92
N ALA A 102 -13.47 9.33 15.66
CA ALA A 102 -14.59 9.78 16.49
C ALA A 102 -14.47 9.30 17.95
N LYS A 103 -13.79 8.16 18.17
CA LYS A 103 -13.46 7.64 19.50
C LYS A 103 -11.96 7.78 19.75
N PRO A 104 -11.53 8.32 20.90
CA PRO A 104 -10.12 8.27 21.30
C PRO A 104 -9.66 6.81 21.40
N ASN A 105 -8.36 6.57 21.21
CA ASN A 105 -7.79 5.26 21.47
C ASN A 105 -8.04 4.88 22.95
N GLU A 106 -8.26 3.60 23.22
CA GLU A 106 -8.36 3.09 24.58
C GLU A 106 -7.11 3.49 25.39
N ASN A 107 -7.31 3.98 26.61
CA ASN A 107 -6.21 4.36 27.48
C ASN A 107 -5.53 3.10 28.05
N LEU A 108 -4.32 2.81 27.57
CA LEU A 108 -3.50 1.67 27.99
C LEU A 108 -2.48 2.04 29.09
N SER A 109 -2.62 3.21 29.73
CA SER A 109 -1.67 3.65 30.76
C SER A 109 -1.59 2.70 31.95
N HIS A 110 -2.68 1.97 32.23
CA HIS A 110 -2.77 0.99 33.32
C HIS A 110 -2.01 -0.32 33.06
N LEU A 111 -1.61 -0.59 31.81
CA LEU A 111 -0.87 -1.80 31.46
C LEU A 111 0.64 -1.57 31.50
N THR A 112 1.36 -2.52 32.08
CA THR A 112 2.81 -2.63 31.99
C THR A 112 3.27 -2.86 30.54
N ALA A 113 4.57 -2.66 30.28
CA ALA A 113 5.13 -2.88 28.94
C ALA A 113 4.99 -4.35 28.48
N ALA A 114 5.14 -5.30 29.40
CA ALA A 114 4.98 -6.73 29.13
C ALA A 114 3.54 -7.07 28.73
N GLU A 115 2.56 -6.59 29.50
CA GLU A 115 1.13 -6.80 29.20
C GLU A 115 0.70 -6.15 27.88
N LYS A 116 1.28 -4.98 27.54
CA LYS A 116 1.05 -4.33 26.23
C LYS A 116 1.53 -5.19 25.07
N GLU A 117 2.72 -5.78 25.17
CA GLU A 117 3.24 -6.66 24.12
C GLU A 117 2.43 -7.96 24.01
N GLU A 118 2.00 -8.55 25.11
CA GLU A 118 1.11 -9.70 25.08
C GLU A 118 -0.26 -9.39 24.50
N ARG A 119 -0.84 -8.25 24.84
CA ARG A 119 -2.08 -7.76 24.25
C ARG A 119 -1.95 -7.62 22.74
N LYS A 120 -0.83 -7.07 22.26
CA LYS A 120 -0.52 -6.93 20.83
C LYS A 120 -0.34 -8.29 20.14
N ARG A 121 0.31 -9.27 20.78
CA ARG A 121 0.38 -10.65 20.28
C ARG A 121 -1.02 -11.27 20.17
N GLY A 122 -1.86 -11.10 21.20
CA GLY A 122 -3.26 -11.56 21.21
C GLY A 122 -4.08 -10.95 20.07
N GLN A 123 -4.02 -9.62 19.89
CA GLN A 123 -4.69 -8.93 18.79
C GLN A 123 -4.24 -9.45 17.42
N ARG A 124 -2.94 -9.73 17.24
CA ARG A 124 -2.42 -10.30 16.00
C ARG A 124 -2.93 -11.72 15.77
N ALA A 125 -2.97 -12.54 16.81
CA ALA A 125 -3.48 -13.90 16.74
C ALA A 125 -4.98 -13.92 16.38
N ASP A 126 -5.78 -13.04 16.98
CA ASP A 126 -7.21 -12.91 16.70
C ASP A 126 -7.46 -12.43 15.27
N ARG A 127 -6.70 -11.44 14.79
CA ARG A 127 -6.76 -11.00 13.39
C ARG A 127 -6.44 -12.14 12.41
N ASN A 128 -5.43 -12.95 12.72
CA ASN A 128 -5.06 -14.09 11.88
C ASN A 128 -6.09 -15.23 11.96
N PHE A 129 -6.79 -15.37 13.07
CA PHE A 129 -7.89 -16.31 13.23
C PHE A 129 -9.08 -15.90 12.35
N VAL A 130 -9.53 -14.64 12.44
CA VAL A 130 -10.61 -14.08 11.62
C VAL A 130 -10.32 -14.30 10.14
N LYS A 131 -9.12 -13.89 9.67
CA LYS A 131 -8.71 -14.08 8.27
C LYS A 131 -8.77 -15.54 7.80
N ARG A 132 -8.39 -16.49 8.65
CA ARG A 132 -8.45 -17.92 8.31
C ARG A 132 -9.89 -18.42 8.24
N ARG A 133 -10.76 -18.01 9.15
CA ARG A 133 -12.18 -18.39 9.13
C ARG A 133 -12.93 -17.77 7.95
N GLU A 134 -12.66 -16.50 7.64
CA GLU A 134 -13.17 -15.82 6.43
C GLU A 134 -12.75 -16.56 5.15
N ALA A 135 -11.47 -16.93 5.04
CA ALA A 135 -10.98 -17.69 3.89
C ALA A 135 -11.63 -19.08 3.75
N ASN A 136 -12.04 -19.67 4.87
CA ASN A 136 -12.76 -20.94 4.92
C ASN A 136 -14.28 -20.79 4.73
N GLY A 137 -14.78 -19.59 4.47
CA GLY A 137 -16.20 -19.33 4.20
C GLY A 137 -17.10 -19.33 5.44
N ALA A 138 -16.55 -19.20 6.64
CA ALA A 138 -17.38 -19.10 7.85
C ALA A 138 -18.20 -17.80 7.87
N SER A 139 -19.40 -17.84 8.44
CA SER A 139 -20.25 -16.66 8.57
C SER A 139 -19.69 -15.67 9.60
N ALA A 140 -19.98 -14.38 9.44
CA ALA A 140 -19.49 -13.35 10.34
C ALA A 140 -19.96 -13.56 11.80
N SER A 141 -21.18 -14.09 12.00
CA SER A 141 -21.71 -14.43 13.32
C SER A 141 -20.93 -15.56 13.99
N ASP A 142 -20.56 -16.60 13.24
CA ASP A 142 -19.83 -17.75 13.78
C ASP A 142 -18.40 -17.34 14.18
N ILE A 143 -17.76 -16.52 13.34
CA ILE A 143 -16.43 -15.96 13.64
C ILE A 143 -16.48 -15.14 14.93
N GLN A 144 -17.51 -14.34 15.13
CA GLN A 144 -17.65 -13.51 16.31
C GLN A 144 -17.88 -14.35 17.57
N ALA A 145 -18.74 -15.37 17.50
CA ALA A 145 -18.99 -16.28 18.62
C ALA A 145 -17.71 -17.03 19.05
N GLU A 146 -16.97 -17.59 18.10
CA GLU A 146 -15.71 -18.29 18.38
C GLU A 146 -14.62 -17.35 18.91
N LEU A 147 -14.56 -16.12 18.40
CA LEU A 147 -13.60 -15.12 18.86
C LEU A 147 -13.86 -14.72 20.32
N ILE A 148 -15.12 -14.61 20.73
CA ILE A 148 -15.49 -14.36 22.15
C ILE A 148 -15.00 -15.50 23.03
N VAL A 149 -15.28 -16.75 22.67
CA VAL A 149 -14.83 -17.92 23.44
C VAL A 149 -13.29 -17.95 23.55
N ARG A 150 -12.59 -17.69 22.45
CA ARG A 150 -11.13 -17.65 22.42
C ARG A 150 -10.53 -16.55 23.30
N GLN A 151 -11.20 -15.40 23.38
CA GLN A 151 -10.80 -14.31 24.27
C GLN A 151 -11.05 -14.65 25.74
N GLN A 152 -12.19 -15.25 26.05
CA GLN A 152 -12.51 -15.72 27.41
C GLN A 152 -11.49 -16.74 27.90
N GLN A 153 -11.17 -17.76 27.09
CA GLN A 153 -10.15 -18.79 27.42
C GLN A 153 -8.77 -18.18 27.67
N ARG A 154 -8.38 -17.17 26.90
CA ARG A 154 -7.10 -16.48 27.08
C ARG A 154 -7.07 -15.69 28.38
N ASN A 155 -8.18 -15.02 28.70
CA ASN A 155 -8.29 -14.25 29.93
C ASN A 155 -8.31 -15.16 31.16
N SER A 156 -8.99 -16.31 31.09
CA SER A 156 -9.00 -17.29 32.19
C SER A 156 -7.62 -17.90 32.43
N MET A 157 -6.87 -18.25 31.36
CA MET A 157 -5.50 -18.75 31.51
C MET A 157 -4.58 -17.70 32.14
N ARG A 158 -4.71 -16.42 31.75
CA ARG A 158 -3.93 -15.33 32.37
C ARG A 158 -4.26 -15.12 33.84
N GLN A 159 -5.54 -15.21 34.20
CA GLN A 159 -5.96 -15.11 35.60
C GLN A 159 -5.35 -16.25 36.42
N ALA A 160 -5.43 -17.49 35.91
CA ALA A 160 -4.82 -18.65 36.56
C ALA A 160 -3.30 -18.49 36.73
N GLU A 161 -2.58 -18.07 35.68
CA GLU A 161 -1.12 -17.81 35.76
C GLU A 161 -0.78 -16.74 36.81
N SER A 162 -1.58 -15.67 36.90
CA SER A 162 -1.37 -14.62 37.91
C SER A 162 -1.68 -15.09 39.33
N GLU A 163 -2.65 -15.99 39.51
CA GLU A 163 -3.01 -16.57 40.80
C GLU A 163 -1.94 -17.58 41.27
N GLU A 164 -1.41 -18.42 40.37
CA GLU A 164 -0.32 -19.34 40.66
C GLU A 164 0.97 -18.61 41.05
N VAL A 165 1.34 -17.54 40.33
CA VAL A 165 2.51 -16.72 40.67
C VAL A 165 2.34 -16.05 42.04
N ASN A 166 1.16 -15.50 42.34
CA ASN A 166 0.89 -14.90 43.64
C ASN A 166 0.91 -15.93 44.79
N GLN A 167 0.40 -17.14 44.57
CA GLN A 167 0.47 -18.22 45.56
C GLN A 167 1.92 -18.65 45.82
N MET A 168 2.73 -18.80 44.76
CA MET A 168 4.16 -19.11 44.89
C MET A 168 4.94 -18.01 45.62
N MET A 169 4.67 -16.72 45.36
CA MET A 169 5.34 -15.63 46.08
C MET A 169 4.91 -15.49 47.55
N SER A 170 3.76 -16.06 47.92
CA SER A 170 3.26 -16.07 49.31
C SER A 170 3.78 -17.25 50.15
N ASP A 171 4.46 -18.21 49.52
CA ASP A 171 5.08 -19.35 50.21
C ASP A 171 6.41 -18.91 50.86
N PRO A 172 6.56 -19.01 52.20
CA PRO A 172 7.77 -18.59 52.91
C PRO A 172 9.04 -19.39 52.55
N THR A 173 8.91 -20.48 51.78
CA THR A 173 10.05 -21.27 51.29
C THR A 173 10.44 -20.97 49.85
N PHE A 174 9.66 -20.16 49.13
CA PHE A 174 9.92 -19.80 47.74
C PHE A 174 11.12 -18.84 47.62
N GLY A 175 12.22 -19.31 47.01
CA GLY A 175 13.46 -18.53 46.83
C GLY A 175 14.56 -18.78 47.88
N MET A 176 14.42 -19.80 48.75
CA MET A 176 15.42 -20.19 49.75
C MET A 176 16.52 -21.13 49.19
N PHE A 177 17.07 -20.82 48.00
CA PHE A 177 18.22 -21.52 47.42
C PHE A 177 19.24 -20.54 46.83
#